data_AF-A0A4P6K3C4-F1
#
_entry.id   AF-A0A4P6K3C4-F1
#
_cell.length_a   1.000
_cell.length_b   1.000
_cell.length_c   1.000
_cell.angle_alpha   90.00
_cell.angle_beta   90.00
_cell.angle_gamma   90.00
#
_symmetry.space_group_name_H-M   'P 1'
#
loop_
_entity.id
_entity.type
_entity.pdbx_description
1 polymer ?
#
loop_
_entity_poly.entity_id
_entity_poly.type
_entity_poly.pdbx_seq_one_letter_code
_entity_poly.pdbx_strand_id
1 'polypeptide(L)'
;MSQERKPGVDVRALVRRLNKESRDLLQRDIIAPLLPGGKIRTRLSGLVYEFKPKTRFTGWGHFRPCNEGEAELVAEALPWERGGYLELFPALRVILLWPEPDPRRPGTWWALPFNESDAKQRFGFSADPLPVFLCDPMNGAERFERVIARVDGQTLWFEGPDTLADPTHAEWLRDTAATAEQTTALLSGLASSERLALLFWQLRQFEQAAIAEQGLLSKSVRQIQEQSRGQQLAWLRRGTARLTLEARLRHALEKADAVLHSYSEIANPDGSLGHLTVEWSEQGNRRRYRSLLDPDLTVVSSGICLSDRDRDFDLTSLVNVMSDSPFE
;
A
#
# COMPACT_ATOMS: atom_id res chain seq x y z
N MET A 1 -59.51 -7.25 -15.82
CA MET A 1 -58.32 -6.42 -15.57
C MET A 1 -58.50 -5.70 -14.24
N SER A 2 -58.05 -6.33 -13.14
CA SER A 2 -58.09 -5.70 -11.81
C SER A 2 -56.66 -5.33 -11.43
N GLN A 3 -56.39 -4.03 -11.38
CA GLN A 3 -55.12 -3.49 -10.89
C GLN A 3 -55.02 -3.74 -9.38
N GLU A 4 -54.10 -4.62 -8.97
CA GLU A 4 -53.64 -4.70 -7.59
C GLU A 4 -52.95 -3.39 -7.22
N ARG A 5 -53.63 -2.58 -6.39
CA ARG A 5 -53.02 -1.42 -5.73
C ARG A 5 -51.99 -1.95 -4.72
N LYS A 6 -50.70 -1.64 -4.95
CA LYS A 6 -49.64 -1.84 -3.95
C LYS A 6 -50.08 -1.24 -2.61
N PRO A 7 -49.95 -1.96 -1.48
CA PRO A 7 -50.31 -1.42 -0.17
C PRO A 7 -49.45 -0.18 0.11
N GLY A 8 -50.10 0.95 0.32
CA GLY A 8 -49.44 2.20 0.68
C GLY A 8 -48.72 2.02 2.02
N VAL A 9 -47.44 2.41 2.06
CA VAL A 9 -46.65 2.41 3.30
C VAL A 9 -47.35 3.31 4.32
N ASP A 10 -47.85 2.72 5.42
CA ASP A 10 -48.44 3.50 6.51
C ASP A 10 -47.33 4.26 7.24
N VAL A 11 -47.21 5.55 6.90
CA VAL A 11 -46.23 6.49 7.46
C VAL A 11 -46.29 6.53 8.98
N ARG A 12 -47.48 6.38 9.59
CA ARG A 12 -47.63 6.40 11.05
C ARG A 12 -47.13 5.11 11.70
N ALA A 13 -47.28 3.98 11.03
CA ALA A 13 -46.69 2.72 11.47
C ALA A 13 -45.16 2.77 11.38
N LEU A 14 -44.63 3.37 10.31
CA LEU A 14 -43.18 3.58 10.14
C LEU A 14 -42.61 4.47 11.25
N VAL A 15 -43.22 5.63 11.51
CA VAL A 15 -42.76 6.56 12.58
C VAL A 15 -42.80 5.90 13.96
N ARG A 16 -43.85 5.11 14.26
CA ARG A 16 -43.93 4.38 15.54
C ARG A 16 -42.82 3.33 15.68
N ARG A 17 -42.52 2.61 14.60
CA ARG A 17 -41.41 1.65 14.57
C ARG A 17 -40.07 2.34 14.78
N LEU A 18 -39.80 3.43 14.07
CA LEU A 18 -38.55 4.19 14.19
C LEU A 18 -38.37 4.77 15.61
N ASN A 19 -39.43 5.30 16.21
CA ASN A 19 -39.37 5.80 17.59
C ASN A 19 -39.10 4.69 18.61
N LYS A 20 -39.65 3.49 18.40
CA LYS A 20 -39.35 2.33 19.25
C LYS A 20 -37.90 1.92 19.10
N GLU A 21 -37.42 1.76 17.87
CA GLU A 21 -36.03 1.38 17.57
C GLU A 21 -35.02 2.40 18.12
N SER A 22 -35.32 3.70 18.03
CA SER A 22 -34.50 4.75 18.62
C SER A 22 -34.43 4.64 20.14
N ARG A 23 -35.54 4.33 20.81
CA ARG A 23 -35.55 4.13 22.28
C ARG A 23 -34.80 2.88 22.70
N ASP A 24 -34.95 1.79 21.95
CA ASP A 24 -34.23 0.54 22.19
C ASP A 24 -32.71 0.74 22.02
N LEU A 25 -32.29 1.58 21.07
CA LEU A 25 -30.89 1.95 20.88
C LEU A 25 -30.30 2.71 22.07
N LEU A 26 -31.06 3.64 22.67
CA LEU A 26 -30.62 4.39 23.85
C LEU A 26 -30.39 3.50 25.08
N GLN A 27 -30.94 2.27 25.09
CA GLN A 27 -30.78 1.32 26.18
C GLN A 27 -29.64 0.31 25.95
N ARG A 28 -28.95 0.38 24.81
CA ARG A 28 -27.90 -0.56 24.44
C ARG A 28 -26.53 0.10 24.47
N ASP A 29 -25.54 -0.67 24.89
CA ASP A 29 -24.15 -0.29 24.78
C ASP A 29 -23.64 -0.59 23.37
N ILE A 30 -22.84 0.33 22.83
CA ILE A 30 -22.30 0.27 21.48
C ILE A 30 -20.78 0.14 21.60
N ILE A 31 -20.22 -0.94 21.04
CA ILE A 31 -18.78 -1.07 20.85
C ILE A 31 -18.41 -0.33 19.56
N ALA A 32 -17.43 0.56 19.64
CA ALA A 32 -16.91 1.25 18.45
C ALA A 32 -15.44 1.63 18.61
N PRO A 33 -14.67 1.62 17.50
CA PRO A 33 -13.37 2.26 17.47
C PRO A 33 -13.56 3.78 17.39
N LEU A 34 -12.76 4.53 18.15
CA LEU A 34 -12.79 5.98 18.16
C LEU A 34 -11.39 6.55 17.90
N LEU A 35 -11.29 7.37 16.86
CA LEU A 35 -10.11 8.20 16.57
C LEU A 35 -10.30 9.62 17.14
N PRO A 36 -9.23 10.40 17.35
CA PRO A 36 -9.35 11.77 17.84
C PRO A 36 -10.27 12.62 16.94
N GLY A 37 -11.32 13.18 17.54
CA GLY A 37 -12.34 13.96 16.81
C GLY A 37 -13.31 13.12 15.97
N GLY A 38 -13.22 11.79 16.06
CA GLY A 38 -14.14 10.86 15.41
C GLY A 38 -15.54 10.91 16.00
N LYS A 39 -16.48 10.30 15.27
CA LYS A 39 -17.87 10.14 15.69
C LYS A 39 -18.22 8.66 15.65
N ILE A 40 -19.10 8.25 16.55
CA ILE A 40 -19.58 6.87 16.62
C ILE A 40 -20.73 6.74 15.64
N ARG A 41 -20.68 5.75 14.75
CA ARG A 41 -21.74 5.47 13.79
C ARG A 41 -22.24 4.06 13.97
N THR A 42 -23.56 3.90 14.06
CA THR A 42 -24.20 2.59 14.12
C THR A 42 -25.36 2.54 13.15
N ARG A 43 -25.64 1.35 12.60
CA ARG A 43 -26.77 1.14 11.70
C ARG A 43 -27.79 0.25 12.39
N LEU A 44 -29.01 0.76 12.55
CA LEU A 44 -30.14 0.00 13.08
C LEU A 44 -31.30 0.09 12.09
N SER A 45 -31.83 -1.06 11.65
CA SER A 45 -32.95 -1.14 10.69
C SER A 45 -32.76 -0.32 9.40
N GLY A 46 -31.52 -0.15 8.94
CA GLY A 46 -31.20 0.61 7.73
C GLY A 46 -31.01 2.12 7.94
N LEU A 47 -31.27 2.63 9.15
CA LEU A 47 -30.94 4.00 9.53
C LEU A 47 -29.53 4.08 10.14
N VAL A 48 -28.79 5.13 9.79
CA VAL A 48 -27.48 5.43 10.36
C VAL A 48 -27.67 6.46 11.47
N TYR A 49 -27.30 6.07 12.68
CA TYR A 49 -27.24 6.96 13.83
C TYR A 49 -25.79 7.40 14.04
N GLU A 50 -25.61 8.68 14.34
CA GLU A 50 -24.29 9.29 14.56
C GLU A 50 -24.26 9.95 15.94
N PHE A 51 -23.34 9.53 16.79
CA PHE A 51 -23.16 10.06 18.14
C PHE A 51 -21.80 10.73 18.26
N LYS A 52 -21.78 11.90 18.91
CA LYS A 52 -20.56 12.56 19.36
C LYS A 52 -20.18 12.03 20.75
N PRO A 53 -18.93 11.61 20.97
CA PRO A 53 -18.48 11.21 22.29
C PRO A 53 -18.43 12.44 23.23
N LYS A 54 -18.98 12.33 24.44
CA LYS A 54 -18.90 13.39 25.46
C LYS A 54 -17.49 13.58 26.01
N THR A 55 -16.78 12.48 26.20
CA THR A 55 -15.43 12.45 26.74
C THR A 55 -14.42 12.26 25.61
N ARG A 56 -13.27 12.93 25.71
CA ARG A 56 -12.15 12.67 24.79
C ARG A 56 -11.61 11.27 25.07
N PHE A 57 -11.72 10.40 24.08
CA PHE A 57 -11.25 9.03 24.13
C PHE A 57 -10.65 8.64 22.78
N THR A 58 -9.70 7.71 22.78
CA THR A 58 -9.12 7.15 21.57
C THR A 58 -8.80 5.70 21.81
N GLY A 59 -9.24 4.82 20.92
CA GLY A 59 -9.16 3.37 21.12
C GLY A 59 -10.50 2.69 20.92
N TRP A 60 -10.66 1.53 21.54
CA TRP A 60 -11.87 0.72 21.48
C TRP A 60 -12.69 0.95 22.74
N GLY A 61 -13.93 1.44 22.60
CA GLY A 61 -14.75 1.82 23.75
C GLY A 61 -16.15 1.24 23.71
N HIS A 62 -16.72 1.04 24.89
CA HIS A 62 -18.15 0.89 25.12
C HIS A 62 -18.77 2.25 25.32
N PHE A 63 -19.76 2.54 24.48
CA PHE A 63 -20.45 3.81 24.50
C PHE A 63 -21.93 3.61 24.74
N ARG A 64 -22.47 4.33 25.74
CA ARG A 64 -23.91 4.38 26.00
C ARG A 64 -24.47 5.68 25.44
N PRO A 65 -25.42 5.64 24.49
CA PRO A 65 -26.10 6.84 24.03
C PRO A 65 -26.82 7.55 25.19
N CYS A 66 -26.53 8.83 25.41
CA CYS A 66 -27.25 9.63 26.40
C CYS A 66 -28.49 10.29 25.79
N ASN A 67 -28.43 10.61 24.51
CA ASN A 67 -29.47 11.25 23.72
C ASN A 67 -29.29 10.89 22.24
N GLU A 68 -30.06 11.49 21.34
CA GLU A 68 -30.06 11.20 19.89
C GLU A 68 -28.75 11.56 19.16
N GLY A 69 -27.84 12.34 19.77
CA GLY A 69 -26.62 12.82 19.13
C GLY A 69 -25.34 12.73 19.95
N GLU A 70 -25.42 12.24 21.19
CA GLU A 70 -24.29 12.13 22.11
C GLU A 70 -24.25 10.76 22.79
N ALA A 71 -23.05 10.25 22.99
CA ALA A 71 -22.80 9.03 23.74
C ALA A 71 -21.69 9.25 24.78
N GLU A 72 -21.83 8.59 25.92
CA GLU A 72 -20.87 8.60 27.02
C GLU A 72 -20.03 7.32 27.00
N LEU A 73 -18.74 7.45 27.26
CA LEU A 73 -17.84 6.31 27.42
C LEU A 73 -18.13 5.64 28.76
N VAL A 74 -18.56 4.38 28.72
CA VAL A 74 -18.81 3.56 29.90
C VAL A 74 -17.52 2.89 30.36
N ALA A 75 -16.81 2.27 29.42
CA ALA A 75 -15.57 1.54 29.67
C ALA A 75 -14.76 1.38 28.37
N GLU A 76 -13.48 1.04 28.50
CA GLU A 76 -12.69 0.53 27.37
C GLU A 76 -13.17 -0.89 27.00
N ALA A 77 -13.20 -1.21 25.71
CA ALA A 77 -13.64 -2.52 25.24
C ALA A 77 -12.56 -3.57 25.46
N LEU A 78 -13.00 -4.78 25.83
CA LEU A 78 -12.10 -5.89 26.13
C LEU A 78 -11.58 -6.53 24.83
N PRO A 79 -10.42 -7.22 24.86
CA PRO A 79 -9.82 -7.77 23.65
C PRO A 79 -10.73 -8.70 22.83
N TRP A 80 -11.54 -9.53 23.49
CA TRP A 80 -12.47 -10.44 22.80
C TRP A 80 -13.67 -9.71 22.18
N GLU A 81 -14.11 -8.60 22.77
CA GLU A 81 -15.20 -7.77 22.23
C GLU A 81 -14.74 -7.02 20.99
N ARG A 82 -13.51 -6.49 21.03
CA ARG A 82 -12.82 -5.97 19.86
C ARG A 82 -12.73 -7.03 18.77
N GLY A 83 -12.29 -8.25 19.11
CA GLY A 83 -12.22 -9.36 18.17
C GLY A 83 -13.55 -9.64 17.48
N GLY A 84 -14.63 -9.81 18.25
CA GLY A 84 -15.96 -10.06 17.70
C GLY A 84 -16.49 -8.91 16.82
N TYR A 85 -16.18 -7.65 17.15
CA TYR A 85 -16.48 -6.50 16.29
C TYR A 85 -15.68 -6.54 14.98
N LEU A 86 -14.38 -6.81 15.08
CA LEU A 86 -13.45 -6.84 13.96
C LEU A 86 -13.74 -7.97 12.96
N GLU A 87 -14.25 -9.10 13.43
CA GLU A 87 -14.67 -10.23 12.59
C GLU A 87 -15.77 -9.89 11.58
N LEU A 88 -16.53 -8.81 11.81
CA LEU A 88 -17.55 -8.32 10.88
C LEU A 88 -16.96 -7.81 9.56
N PHE A 89 -15.66 -7.51 9.55
CA PHE A 89 -14.97 -6.91 8.41
C PHE A 89 -14.02 -7.90 7.74
N PRO A 90 -13.84 -7.79 6.41
CA PRO A 90 -12.91 -8.62 5.69
C PRO A 90 -11.46 -8.30 6.10
N ALA A 91 -10.66 -9.36 6.26
CA ALA A 91 -9.25 -9.25 6.60
C ALA A 91 -8.37 -8.97 5.37
N LEU A 92 -7.33 -8.16 5.58
CA LEU A 92 -6.24 -7.84 4.66
C LEU A 92 -4.92 -7.94 5.42
N ARG A 93 -3.94 -8.64 4.83
CA ARG A 93 -2.58 -8.71 5.38
C ARG A 93 -1.76 -7.52 4.93
N VAL A 94 -1.10 -6.88 5.88
CA VAL A 94 -0.26 -5.71 5.64
C VAL A 94 1.06 -5.83 6.40
N ILE A 95 2.11 -5.17 5.91
CA ILE A 95 3.41 -5.05 6.58
C ILE A 95 3.50 -3.66 7.17
N LEU A 96 3.68 -3.56 8.49
CA LEU A 96 3.84 -2.28 9.16
C LEU A 96 5.20 -1.66 8.79
N LEU A 97 5.22 -0.37 8.50
CA LEU A 97 6.44 0.35 8.11
C LEU A 97 6.94 1.25 9.23
N TRP A 98 6.10 2.16 9.71
CA TRP A 98 6.47 3.10 10.76
C TRP A 98 5.25 3.73 11.42
N PRO A 99 5.38 4.16 12.69
CA PRO A 99 4.33 4.91 13.34
C PRO A 99 4.17 6.30 12.73
N GLU A 100 2.92 6.77 12.68
CA GLU A 100 2.57 8.16 12.36
C GLU A 100 3.10 9.08 13.49
N PRO A 101 3.99 10.04 13.18
CA PRO A 101 4.52 10.96 14.19
C PRO A 101 3.50 11.97 14.70
N ASP A 102 2.38 12.21 14.00
CA ASP A 102 1.37 13.17 14.46
C ASP A 102 0.68 12.67 15.76
N PRO A 103 0.84 13.38 16.89
CA PRO A 103 0.19 13.01 18.15
C PRO A 103 -1.35 13.08 18.09
N ARG A 104 -1.92 13.70 17.05
CA ARG A 104 -3.37 13.70 16.79
C ARG A 104 -3.89 12.38 16.23
N ARG A 105 -3.00 11.43 15.91
CA ARG A 105 -3.34 10.10 15.38
C ARG A 105 -2.58 9.01 16.14
N PRO A 106 -2.76 8.90 17.47
CA PRO A 106 -2.03 7.94 18.27
C PRO A 106 -2.39 6.51 17.84
N GLY A 107 -1.40 5.62 17.87
CA GLY A 107 -1.57 4.23 17.42
C GLY A 107 -1.82 4.08 15.92
N THR A 108 -1.52 5.09 15.10
CA THR A 108 -1.61 4.95 13.63
C THR A 108 -0.26 4.55 13.07
N TRP A 109 -0.24 3.56 12.19
CA TRP A 109 0.96 3.11 11.49
C TRP A 109 0.76 3.20 9.99
N TRP A 110 1.81 3.55 9.27
CA TRP A 110 1.86 3.37 7.83
C TRP A 110 2.22 1.93 7.52
N ALA A 111 1.52 1.32 6.57
CA ALA A 111 1.70 -0.08 6.21
C ALA A 111 1.56 -0.29 4.70
N LEU A 112 2.14 -1.37 4.17
CA LEU A 112 1.96 -1.79 2.79
C LEU A 112 1.09 -3.03 2.73
N PRO A 113 0.23 -3.19 1.72
CA PRO A 113 -0.38 -4.49 1.43
C PRO A 113 0.69 -5.58 1.26
N PHE A 114 0.54 -6.69 1.99
CA PHE A 114 1.42 -7.84 1.79
C PHE A 114 1.24 -8.45 0.39
N ASN A 115 -0.02 -8.47 -0.09
CA ASN A 115 -0.37 -8.82 -1.46
C ASN A 115 -1.11 -7.65 -2.12
N GLU A 116 -0.41 -6.94 -3.02
CA GLU A 116 -0.96 -5.80 -3.76
C GLU A 116 -2.17 -6.20 -4.61
N SER A 117 -2.12 -7.35 -5.28
CA SER A 117 -3.20 -7.79 -6.17
C SER A 117 -4.49 -8.06 -5.38
N ASP A 118 -4.39 -8.71 -4.23
CA ASP A 118 -5.52 -8.96 -3.33
C ASP A 118 -6.13 -7.63 -2.83
N ALA A 119 -5.28 -6.72 -2.38
CA ALA A 119 -5.71 -5.42 -1.87
C ALA A 119 -6.40 -4.57 -2.95
N LYS A 120 -5.87 -4.57 -4.17
CA LYS A 120 -6.44 -3.86 -5.32
C LYS A 120 -7.76 -4.47 -5.77
N GLN A 121 -7.84 -5.79 -5.88
CA GLN A 121 -9.03 -6.48 -6.39
C GLN A 121 -10.20 -6.41 -5.42
N ARG A 122 -9.95 -6.60 -4.11
CA ARG A 122 -11.02 -6.66 -3.10
C ARG A 122 -11.41 -5.29 -2.56
N PHE A 123 -10.46 -4.36 -2.47
CA PHE A 123 -10.64 -3.10 -1.75
C PHE A 123 -10.28 -1.85 -2.56
N GLY A 124 -9.66 -2.01 -3.73
CA GLY A 124 -9.25 -0.89 -4.57
C GLY A 124 -8.01 -0.15 -4.06
N PHE A 125 -7.26 -0.73 -3.12
CA PHE A 125 -6.03 -0.13 -2.62
C PHE A 125 -4.87 -0.31 -3.61
N SER A 126 -4.01 0.70 -3.72
CA SER A 126 -2.75 0.62 -4.49
C SER A 126 -1.61 0.05 -3.63
N ALA A 127 -0.43 -0.14 -4.24
CA ALA A 127 0.82 -0.45 -3.55
C ALA A 127 1.40 0.71 -2.71
N ASP A 128 0.68 1.83 -2.57
CA ASP A 128 1.13 2.96 -1.77
C ASP A 128 0.95 2.66 -0.27
N PRO A 129 1.78 3.26 0.63
CA PRO A 129 1.57 3.14 2.06
C PRO A 129 0.18 3.62 2.51
N LEU A 130 -0.49 2.79 3.31
CA LEU A 130 -1.83 3.03 3.84
C LEU A 130 -1.79 3.19 5.36
N PRO A 131 -2.64 4.03 5.96
CA PRO A 131 -2.73 4.15 7.40
C PRO A 131 -3.54 2.98 8.00
N VAL A 132 -2.94 2.29 8.97
CA VAL A 132 -3.58 1.30 9.84
C VAL A 132 -3.75 1.92 11.21
N PHE A 133 -4.97 1.88 11.74
CA PHE A 133 -5.36 2.59 12.95
C PHE A 133 -5.43 1.66 14.16
N LEU A 134 -5.22 2.26 15.33
CA LEU A 134 -5.31 1.59 16.64
C LEU A 134 -4.39 0.36 16.75
N CYS A 135 -3.22 0.46 16.11
CA CYS A 135 -2.10 -0.44 16.28
C CYS A 135 -1.61 -0.37 17.72
N ASP A 136 -1.51 -1.53 18.35
CA ASP A 136 -1.11 -1.66 19.75
C ASP A 136 0.27 -2.34 19.81
N PRO A 137 1.32 -1.62 20.24
CA PRO A 137 2.66 -2.19 20.41
C PRO A 137 2.68 -3.37 21.38
N MET A 138 1.81 -3.38 22.39
CA MET A 138 1.71 -4.48 23.36
C MET A 138 1.10 -5.75 22.74
N ASN A 139 0.43 -5.60 21.60
CA ASN A 139 -0.17 -6.68 20.84
C ASN A 139 0.56 -6.89 19.51
N GLY A 140 1.88 -6.72 19.47
CA GLY A 140 2.72 -7.08 18.33
C GLY A 140 2.73 -6.07 17.17
N ALA A 141 2.25 -4.84 17.36
CA ALA A 141 2.44 -3.80 16.35
C ALA A 141 3.87 -3.28 16.37
N GLU A 142 4.72 -3.84 15.52
CA GLU A 142 6.12 -3.45 15.37
C GLU A 142 6.48 -3.17 13.91
N ARG A 143 7.58 -2.44 13.69
CA ARG A 143 8.14 -2.19 12.36
C ARG A 143 8.46 -3.50 11.63
N PHE A 144 8.08 -3.56 10.36
CA PHE A 144 8.13 -4.71 9.45
C PHE A 144 7.32 -5.93 9.85
N GLU A 145 6.57 -5.85 10.96
CA GLU A 145 5.72 -6.95 11.35
C GLU A 145 4.60 -7.12 10.33
N ARG A 146 4.35 -8.37 9.94
CA ARG A 146 3.18 -8.70 9.11
C ARG A 146 1.98 -8.86 10.02
N VAL A 147 0.95 -8.06 9.77
CA VAL A 147 -0.22 -7.96 10.63
C VAL A 147 -1.49 -8.18 9.82
N ILE A 148 -2.56 -8.54 10.54
CA ILE A 148 -3.90 -8.59 9.99
C ILE A 148 -4.58 -7.25 10.29
N ALA A 149 -5.06 -6.62 9.22
CA ALA A 149 -5.90 -5.44 9.29
C ALA A 149 -7.31 -5.77 8.77
N ARG A 150 -8.32 -5.19 9.41
CA ARG A 150 -9.73 -5.33 9.03
C ARG A 150 -10.17 -4.11 8.23
N VAL A 151 -10.75 -4.36 7.06
CA VAL A 151 -11.12 -3.30 6.12
C VAL A 151 -12.56 -2.86 6.34
N ASP A 152 -12.73 -1.66 6.88
CA ASP A 152 -14.01 -0.97 7.03
C ASP A 152 -14.09 0.17 6.00
N GLY A 153 -14.56 -0.16 4.80
CA GLY A 153 -14.56 0.76 3.66
C GLY A 153 -13.14 1.11 3.22
N GLN A 154 -12.70 2.33 3.54
CA GLN A 154 -11.35 2.83 3.25
C GLN A 154 -10.45 2.85 4.50
N THR A 155 -10.98 2.41 5.64
CA THR A 155 -10.28 2.43 6.93
C THR A 155 -9.73 1.05 7.24
N LEU A 156 -8.48 0.98 7.71
CA LEU A 156 -7.82 -0.24 8.12
C LEU A 156 -7.68 -0.27 9.65
N TRP A 157 -8.33 -1.22 10.29
CA TRP A 157 -8.23 -1.41 11.74
C TRP A 157 -7.23 -2.52 12.06
N PHE A 158 -6.28 -2.25 12.93
CA PHE A 158 -5.38 -3.29 13.43
C PHE A 158 -6.17 -4.36 14.18
N GLU A 159 -5.90 -5.63 13.89
CA GLU A 159 -6.41 -6.77 14.66
C GLU A 159 -5.31 -7.37 15.54
N GLY A 160 -4.17 -7.70 14.93
CA GLY A 160 -3.06 -8.36 15.58
C GLY A 160 -2.00 -8.84 14.57
N PRO A 161 -0.93 -9.49 15.06
CA PRO A 161 0.10 -10.08 14.21
C PRO A 161 -0.48 -11.24 13.39
N ASP A 162 0.03 -11.43 12.17
CA ASP A 162 -0.32 -12.59 11.36
C ASP A 162 0.44 -13.81 11.87
N THR A 163 -0.25 -14.73 12.53
CA THR A 163 0.36 -15.95 13.10
C THR A 163 0.94 -16.89 12.03
N LEU A 164 0.65 -16.66 10.75
CA LEU A 164 1.22 -17.40 9.63
C LEU A 164 2.47 -16.71 9.05
N ALA A 165 2.90 -15.57 9.61
CA ALA A 165 4.11 -14.90 9.21
C ALA A 165 5.34 -15.61 9.74
N ASP A 166 6.38 -15.66 8.91
CA ASP A 166 7.70 -16.07 9.36
C ASP A 166 8.32 -14.90 10.14
N PRO A 167 8.54 -15.01 11.46
CA PRO A 167 9.09 -13.93 12.26
C PRO A 167 10.52 -13.55 11.83
N THR A 168 11.27 -14.47 11.22
CA THR A 168 12.66 -14.24 10.80
C THR A 168 12.78 -13.16 9.73
N HIS A 169 11.77 -13.01 8.87
CA HIS A 169 11.73 -11.96 7.86
C HIS A 169 11.65 -10.57 8.50
N ALA A 170 10.73 -10.40 9.46
CA ALA A 170 10.52 -9.12 10.14
C ALA A 170 11.75 -8.73 10.98
N GLU A 171 12.34 -9.69 11.69
CA GLU A 171 13.60 -9.51 12.43
C GLU A 171 14.74 -9.08 11.49
N TRP A 172 14.97 -9.82 10.41
CA TRP A 172 16.02 -9.50 9.45
C TRP A 172 15.84 -8.11 8.82
N LEU A 173 14.61 -7.73 8.49
CA LEU A 173 14.30 -6.39 7.97
C LEU A 173 14.60 -5.30 9.01
N ARG A 174 14.27 -5.54 10.29
CA ARG A 174 14.54 -4.58 11.38
C ARG A 174 16.04 -4.38 11.59
N ASP A 175 16.81 -5.47 11.59
CA ASP A 175 18.27 -5.46 11.75
C ASP A 175 18.93 -4.76 10.56
N THR A 176 18.56 -5.15 9.33
CA THR A 176 19.07 -4.53 8.10
C THR A 176 18.72 -3.04 8.03
N ALA A 177 17.55 -2.65 8.52
CA ALA A 177 17.14 -1.25 8.57
C ALA A 177 17.83 -0.44 9.68
N ALA A 178 18.47 -1.10 10.66
CA ALA A 178 19.27 -0.46 11.70
C ALA A 178 20.73 -0.31 11.28
N THR A 179 21.26 -1.26 10.49
CA THR A 179 22.63 -1.21 9.96
C THR A 179 22.66 -0.40 8.67
N ALA A 180 23.40 0.72 8.65
CA ALA A 180 23.51 1.61 7.48
C ALA A 180 24.29 1.03 6.29
N GLU A 181 24.70 -0.24 6.34
CA GLU A 181 25.50 -0.88 5.30
C GLU A 181 24.62 -1.35 4.14
N GLN A 182 24.76 -0.66 3.01
CA GLN A 182 23.94 -0.77 1.80
C GLN A 182 24.19 -2.04 0.96
N THR A 183 24.78 -3.10 1.53
CA THR A 183 25.21 -4.26 0.73
C THR A 183 25.01 -5.61 1.43
N THR A 184 24.00 -5.74 2.29
CA THR A 184 23.60 -7.06 2.78
C THR A 184 22.89 -7.80 1.64
N ALA A 185 23.38 -8.99 1.28
CA ALA A 185 22.64 -9.88 0.39
C ALA A 185 21.24 -10.08 0.95
N LEU A 186 20.21 -9.92 0.11
CA LEU A 186 18.81 -10.09 0.52
C LEU A 186 18.61 -11.49 1.11
N LEU A 187 17.89 -11.56 2.23
CA LEU A 187 17.46 -12.84 2.79
C LEU A 187 16.66 -13.61 1.72
N SER A 188 17.00 -14.89 1.53
CA SER A 188 16.28 -15.75 0.61
C SER A 188 14.84 -15.94 1.08
N GLY A 189 13.89 -15.99 0.15
CA GLY A 189 12.46 -16.18 0.47
C GLY A 189 11.69 -14.89 0.78
N LEU A 190 12.35 -13.72 0.84
CA LEU A 190 11.64 -12.44 1.00
C LEU A 190 10.65 -12.18 -0.14
N ALA A 191 9.42 -11.86 0.23
CA ALA A 191 8.37 -11.43 -0.68
C ALA A 191 8.73 -10.08 -1.32
N SER A 192 8.13 -9.78 -2.47
CA SER A 192 8.30 -8.48 -3.14
C SER A 192 7.82 -7.31 -2.29
N SER A 193 6.74 -7.49 -1.51
CA SER A 193 6.21 -6.48 -0.60
C SER A 193 7.13 -6.21 0.60
N GLU A 194 7.84 -7.22 1.09
CA GLU A 194 8.83 -7.09 2.17
C GLU A 194 10.08 -6.33 1.69
N ARG A 195 10.55 -6.64 0.48
CA ARG A 195 11.61 -5.86 -0.17
C ARG A 195 11.20 -4.41 -0.39
N LEU A 196 9.96 -4.19 -0.83
CA LEU A 196 9.39 -2.86 -1.00
C LEU A 196 9.29 -2.10 0.33
N ALA A 197 8.92 -2.78 1.43
CA ALA A 197 8.86 -2.20 2.76
C ALA A 197 10.23 -1.65 3.21
N LEU A 198 11.31 -2.42 2.99
CA LEU A 198 12.68 -1.97 3.29
C LEU A 198 13.06 -0.73 2.48
N LEU A 199 12.74 -0.70 1.18
CA LEU A 199 13.00 0.45 0.31
C LEU A 199 12.27 1.71 0.79
N PHE A 200 10.97 1.60 1.12
CA PHE A 200 10.21 2.72 1.66
C PHE A 200 10.80 3.24 2.97
N TRP A 201 11.28 2.36 3.83
CA TRP A 201 11.96 2.76 5.06
C TRP A 201 13.25 3.54 4.78
N GLN A 202 14.12 3.01 3.91
CA GLN A 202 15.37 3.67 3.55
C GLN A 202 15.13 5.06 2.94
N LEU A 203 14.17 5.18 2.03
CA LEU A 203 13.78 6.46 1.43
C LEU A 203 13.36 7.47 2.51
N ARG A 204 12.54 7.05 3.48
CA ARG A 204 12.12 7.93 4.58
C ARG A 204 13.29 8.38 5.46
N GLN A 205 14.28 7.51 5.69
CA GLN A 205 15.48 7.89 6.43
C GLN A 205 16.29 8.97 5.70
N PHE A 206 16.45 8.84 4.38
CA PHE A 206 17.10 9.88 3.58
C PHE A 206 16.35 11.22 3.61
N GLU A 207 15.02 11.20 3.52
CA GLU A 207 14.21 12.42 3.63
C GLU A 207 14.36 13.08 5.01
N GLN A 208 14.32 12.29 6.09
CA GLN A 208 14.49 12.82 7.44
C GLN A 208 15.88 13.41 7.66
N ALA A 209 16.92 12.76 7.15
CA ALA A 209 18.29 13.29 7.17
C ALA A 209 18.40 14.60 6.38
N ALA A 210 17.84 14.65 5.16
CA ALA A 210 17.83 15.86 4.34
C ALA A 210 17.05 17.02 4.99
N ILE A 211 15.91 16.72 5.62
CA ILE A 211 15.12 17.71 6.38
C ILE A 211 15.88 18.19 7.61
N ALA A 212 16.60 17.30 8.31
CA ALA A 212 17.41 17.67 9.47
C ALA A 212 18.60 18.56 9.07
N GLU A 213 19.27 18.24 7.96
CA GLU A 213 20.38 19.03 7.40
C GLU A 213 19.89 20.40 6.88
N GLN A 214 18.71 20.47 6.25
CA GLN A 214 18.10 21.73 5.80
C GLN A 214 17.46 22.54 6.93
N GLY A 215 17.00 21.88 8.01
CA GLY A 215 16.43 22.50 9.20
C GLY A 215 17.44 23.31 10.02
N LEU A 216 18.73 23.03 9.86
CA LEU A 216 19.83 23.86 10.34
C LEU A 216 20.03 25.14 9.52
N LEU A 217 19.46 25.24 8.31
CA LEU A 217 19.76 26.32 7.36
C LEU A 217 18.62 27.27 6.98
N SER A 218 17.34 27.05 7.30
CA SER A 218 16.38 28.18 7.30
C SER A 218 14.98 27.88 7.87
N LYS A 219 14.52 28.79 8.73
CA LYS A 219 13.12 28.94 9.18
C LYS A 219 12.14 29.40 8.06
N SER A 220 12.44 29.16 6.79
CA SER A 220 11.69 29.73 5.65
C SER A 220 11.07 28.71 4.68
N VAL A 221 11.18 27.40 4.95
CA VAL A 221 10.77 26.34 3.99
C VAL A 221 9.31 25.87 4.16
N ARG A 222 8.59 26.34 5.20
CA ARG A 222 7.20 25.93 5.46
C ARG A 222 6.21 26.22 4.33
N GLN A 223 6.53 27.11 3.40
CA GLN A 223 5.67 27.40 2.23
C GLN A 223 5.96 26.54 0.99
N ILE A 224 7.07 25.80 0.93
CA ILE A 224 7.45 24.97 -0.24
C ILE A 224 6.93 23.52 -0.08
N GLN A 225 6.67 23.07 1.15
CA GLN A 225 6.36 21.66 1.47
C GLN A 225 4.97 21.17 1.01
N GLU A 226 4.00 22.06 0.81
CA GLU A 226 2.66 21.63 0.38
C GLU A 226 2.56 21.32 -1.13
N GLN A 227 3.51 21.81 -1.94
CA GLN A 227 3.54 21.57 -3.39
C GLN A 227 4.38 20.35 -3.82
N SER A 228 5.23 19.80 -2.94
CA SER A 228 6.18 18.74 -3.31
C SER A 228 5.57 17.33 -3.33
N ARG A 229 4.51 17.06 -2.56
CA ARG A 229 3.96 15.70 -2.38
C ARG A 229 3.44 15.04 -3.66
N GLY A 230 2.85 15.83 -4.57
CA GLY A 230 2.35 15.35 -5.87
C GLY A 230 3.48 15.08 -6.88
N GLN A 231 4.54 15.88 -6.87
CA GLN A 231 5.72 15.68 -7.72
C GLN A 231 6.61 14.56 -7.19
N GLN A 232 6.65 14.37 -5.87
CA GLN A 232 7.33 13.27 -5.19
C GLN A 232 6.68 11.91 -5.52
N LEU A 233 5.34 11.82 -5.56
CA LEU A 233 4.64 10.61 -6.02
C LEU A 233 4.91 10.30 -7.50
N ALA A 234 5.05 11.31 -8.36
CA ALA A 234 5.43 11.12 -9.76
C ALA A 234 6.89 10.69 -9.95
N TRP A 235 7.79 11.06 -9.03
CA TRP A 235 9.15 10.53 -8.99
C TRP A 235 9.18 9.09 -8.47
N LEU A 236 8.38 8.76 -7.44
CA LEU A 236 8.22 7.41 -6.90
C LEU A 236 7.65 6.42 -7.92
N ARG A 237 6.63 6.81 -8.70
CA ARG A 237 6.10 6.01 -9.81
C ARG A 237 7.14 5.74 -10.90
N ARG A 238 8.05 6.69 -11.14
CA ARG A 238 9.17 6.49 -12.07
C ARG A 238 10.20 5.53 -11.50
N GLY A 239 10.50 5.59 -10.20
CA GLY A 239 11.40 4.66 -9.52
C GLY A 239 10.90 3.21 -9.51
N THR A 240 9.63 2.97 -9.17
CA THR A 240 9.03 1.63 -9.22
C THR A 240 8.88 1.13 -10.64
N ALA A 241 8.42 1.97 -11.59
CA ALA A 241 8.37 1.61 -13.01
C ALA A 241 9.75 1.17 -13.53
N ARG A 242 10.81 1.90 -13.14
CA ARG A 242 12.20 1.61 -13.49
C ARG A 242 12.70 0.28 -12.92
N LEU A 243 12.34 -0.05 -11.67
CA LEU A 243 12.66 -1.35 -11.05
C LEU A 243 11.90 -2.51 -11.72
N THR A 244 10.62 -2.33 -12.04
CA THR A 244 9.86 -3.34 -12.80
C THR A 244 10.39 -3.50 -14.22
N LEU A 245 10.82 -2.42 -14.87
CA LEU A 245 11.38 -2.45 -16.20
C LEU A 245 12.73 -3.18 -16.22
N GLU A 246 13.62 -2.87 -15.27
CA GLU A 246 14.90 -3.57 -15.13
C GLU A 246 14.70 -5.06 -14.84
N ALA A 247 13.74 -5.42 -13.98
CA ALA A 247 13.42 -6.81 -13.71
C ALA A 247 12.90 -7.54 -14.97
N ARG A 248 12.06 -6.88 -15.78
CA ARG A 248 11.60 -7.42 -17.07
C ARG A 248 12.74 -7.59 -18.07
N LEU A 249 13.65 -6.61 -18.17
CA LEU A 249 14.82 -6.67 -19.04
C LEU A 249 15.77 -7.80 -18.64
N ARG A 250 16.07 -7.93 -17.35
CA ARG A 250 16.91 -9.02 -16.82
C ARG A 250 16.29 -10.38 -17.11
N HIS A 251 14.98 -10.54 -16.87
CA HIS A 251 14.28 -11.80 -17.13
C HIS A 251 14.22 -12.15 -18.63
N ALA A 252 14.05 -11.17 -19.51
CA ALA A 252 14.04 -11.40 -20.96
C ALA A 252 15.41 -11.81 -21.51
N LEU A 253 16.49 -11.26 -20.94
CA LEU A 253 17.87 -11.59 -21.31
C LEU A 253 18.33 -12.93 -20.70
N GLU A 254 17.97 -13.21 -19.44
CA GLU A 254 18.27 -14.51 -18.79
C GLU A 254 17.65 -15.69 -19.55
N LYS A 255 16.48 -15.53 -20.17
CA LYS A 255 15.87 -16.58 -21.01
C LYS A 255 16.67 -16.95 -22.25
N ALA A 256 17.61 -16.11 -22.66
CA ALA A 256 18.46 -16.31 -23.82
C ALA A 256 19.95 -16.32 -23.44
N ASP A 257 20.26 -16.71 -22.18
CA ASP A 257 21.63 -16.78 -21.64
C ASP A 257 22.44 -15.47 -21.86
N ALA A 258 21.78 -14.32 -21.74
CA ALA A 258 22.39 -13.00 -21.83
C ALA A 258 22.35 -12.23 -20.51
N VAL A 259 23.35 -11.36 -20.34
CA VAL A 259 23.56 -10.53 -19.15
C VAL A 259 23.30 -9.07 -19.49
N LEU A 260 22.43 -8.43 -18.71
CA LEU A 260 22.18 -6.99 -18.76
C LEU A 260 23.33 -6.22 -18.12
N HIS A 261 23.95 -5.29 -18.85
CA HIS A 261 24.99 -4.38 -18.32
C HIS A 261 24.42 -3.02 -17.94
N SER A 262 23.62 -2.41 -18.83
CA SER A 262 23.05 -1.09 -18.60
C SER A 262 21.79 -0.87 -19.46
N TYR A 263 20.96 0.10 -19.10
CA TYR A 263 19.91 0.61 -19.97
C TYR A 263 19.67 2.10 -19.74
N SER A 264 19.15 2.79 -20.77
CA SER A 264 18.72 4.18 -20.69
C SER A 264 17.36 4.38 -21.36
N GLU A 265 16.58 5.28 -20.80
CA GLU A 265 15.22 5.61 -21.24
C GLU A 265 15.24 6.90 -22.06
N ILE A 266 14.68 6.86 -23.26
CA ILE A 266 14.47 8.03 -24.12
C ILE A 266 12.99 8.40 -24.02
N ALA A 267 12.70 9.51 -23.36
CA ALA A 267 11.34 10.01 -23.18
C ALA A 267 10.86 10.78 -24.43
N ASN A 268 9.56 10.67 -24.71
CA ASN A 268 8.87 11.49 -25.70
C ASN A 268 8.69 12.94 -25.19
N PRO A 269 8.41 13.91 -26.09
CA PRO A 269 8.18 15.32 -25.71
C PRO A 269 7.02 15.54 -24.72
N ASP A 270 6.10 14.58 -24.62
CA ASP A 270 4.95 14.56 -23.71
C ASP A 270 5.26 13.91 -22.35
N GLY A 271 6.50 13.45 -22.13
CA GLY A 271 6.94 12.79 -20.90
C GLY A 271 6.60 11.31 -20.82
N SER A 272 6.02 10.70 -21.86
CA SER A 272 5.82 9.24 -21.96
C SER A 272 7.12 8.52 -22.33
N LEU A 273 7.21 7.21 -22.02
CA LEU A 273 8.38 6.38 -22.34
C LEU A 273 8.38 6.11 -23.85
N GLY A 274 9.38 6.63 -24.57
CA GLY A 274 9.46 6.53 -26.03
C GLY A 274 10.23 5.30 -26.49
N HIS A 275 11.53 5.27 -26.23
CA HIS A 275 12.42 4.17 -26.62
C HIS A 275 13.39 3.82 -25.50
N LEU A 276 13.81 2.56 -25.46
CA LEU A 276 14.80 2.04 -24.51
C LEU A 276 16.08 1.72 -25.26
N THR A 277 17.20 2.18 -24.75
CA THR A 277 18.50 1.68 -25.18
C THR A 277 18.99 0.68 -24.16
N VAL A 278 19.29 -0.55 -24.59
CA VAL A 278 19.74 -1.63 -23.70
C VAL A 278 21.13 -2.10 -24.12
N GLU A 279 22.05 -2.19 -23.18
CA GLU A 279 23.37 -2.78 -23.36
C GLU A 279 23.43 -4.15 -22.68
N TRP A 280 23.79 -5.18 -23.44
CA TRP A 280 23.79 -6.57 -22.98
C TRP A 280 24.95 -7.35 -23.61
N SER A 281 25.29 -8.50 -23.04
CA SER A 281 26.26 -9.44 -23.64
C SER A 281 25.77 -10.86 -23.45
N GLU A 282 26.21 -11.77 -24.32
CA GLU A 282 26.01 -13.20 -24.10
C GLU A 282 26.86 -13.68 -22.92
N GLN A 283 26.40 -14.71 -22.22
CA GLN A 283 27.10 -15.27 -21.08
C GLN A 283 28.47 -15.83 -21.52
N GLY A 284 29.55 -15.28 -20.94
CA GLY A 284 30.93 -15.66 -21.26
C GLY A 284 31.56 -14.89 -22.44
N ASN A 285 30.79 -14.08 -23.16
CA ASN A 285 31.29 -13.24 -24.24
C ASN A 285 31.72 -11.85 -23.71
N ARG A 286 32.84 -11.32 -24.19
CA ARG A 286 33.33 -9.96 -23.83
C ARG A 286 32.72 -8.87 -24.71
N ARG A 287 32.10 -9.22 -25.84
CA ARG A 287 31.45 -8.24 -26.72
C ARG A 287 30.13 -7.78 -26.10
N ARG A 288 29.94 -6.47 -26.10
CA ARG A 288 28.70 -5.81 -25.66
C ARG A 288 27.90 -5.39 -26.87
N TYR A 289 26.64 -5.73 -26.87
CA TYR A 289 25.67 -5.37 -27.89
C TYR A 289 24.77 -4.26 -27.35
N ARG A 290 24.33 -3.38 -28.24
CA ARG A 290 23.46 -2.25 -27.91
C ARG A 290 22.23 -2.30 -28.81
N SER A 291 21.06 -2.41 -28.20
CA SER A 291 19.78 -2.54 -28.91
C SER A 291 18.83 -1.43 -28.51
N LEU A 292 18.04 -0.95 -29.48
CA LEU A 292 16.94 0.00 -29.27
C LEU A 292 15.64 -0.78 -29.23
N LEU A 293 14.88 -0.63 -28.15
CA LEU A 293 13.60 -1.30 -27.91
C LEU A 293 12.48 -0.28 -27.73
N ASP A 294 11.24 -0.73 -27.90
CA ASP A 294 10.06 -0.02 -27.45
C ASP A 294 9.70 -0.38 -25.98
N PRO A 295 8.69 0.28 -25.36
CA PRO A 295 8.25 -0.01 -23.98
C PRO A 295 7.72 -1.44 -23.75
N ASP A 296 7.36 -2.14 -24.81
CA ASP A 296 6.87 -3.52 -24.80
C ASP A 296 7.99 -4.55 -24.98
N LEU A 297 9.24 -4.10 -25.12
CA LEU A 297 10.46 -4.89 -25.35
C LEU A 297 10.59 -5.45 -26.78
N THR A 298 9.86 -4.90 -27.74
CA THR A 298 10.04 -5.18 -29.16
C THR A 298 11.27 -4.45 -29.67
N VAL A 299 12.07 -5.12 -30.51
CA VAL A 299 13.26 -4.51 -31.09
C VAL A 299 12.86 -3.51 -32.16
N VAL A 300 13.31 -2.27 -32.01
CA VAL A 300 13.13 -1.20 -32.99
C VAL A 300 14.38 -1.07 -33.86
N SER A 301 15.56 -1.31 -33.27
CA SER A 301 16.82 -1.41 -34.00
C SER A 301 17.82 -2.26 -33.21
N SER A 302 18.44 -3.22 -33.88
CA SER A 302 19.38 -4.17 -33.30
C SER A 302 20.84 -3.68 -33.26
N GLY A 303 21.14 -2.55 -33.90
CA GLY A 303 22.52 -2.05 -34.07
C GLY A 303 23.34 -2.84 -35.09
N ILE A 304 22.73 -3.81 -35.77
CA ILE A 304 23.27 -4.60 -36.87
C ILE A 304 22.24 -4.62 -38.01
N CYS A 305 22.67 -4.75 -39.26
CA CYS A 305 21.74 -4.73 -40.41
C CYS A 305 20.92 -6.04 -40.48
N LEU A 306 19.83 -6.14 -39.72
CA LEU A 306 18.84 -7.21 -39.86
C LEU A 306 17.82 -6.86 -40.96
N SER A 307 18.28 -6.67 -42.21
CA SER A 307 17.48 -6.62 -43.45
C SER A 307 16.04 -6.04 -43.32
N ASP A 308 15.88 -4.91 -42.62
CA ASP A 308 14.61 -4.20 -42.36
C ASP A 308 13.49 -5.03 -41.67
N ARG A 309 13.85 -6.09 -40.92
CA ARG A 309 12.89 -6.93 -40.15
C ARG A 309 13.03 -6.79 -38.63
N ASP A 310 13.73 -5.76 -38.14
CA ASP A 310 13.99 -5.54 -36.72
C ASP A 310 12.72 -5.61 -35.86
N ARG A 311 11.57 -5.14 -36.38
CA ARG A 311 10.28 -5.07 -35.66
C ARG A 311 9.57 -6.41 -35.47
N ASP A 312 10.03 -7.48 -36.13
CA ASP A 312 9.45 -8.82 -36.00
C ASP A 312 10.04 -9.59 -34.80
N PHE A 313 11.04 -9.02 -34.11
CA PHE A 313 11.77 -9.67 -33.04
C PHE A 313 11.53 -8.99 -31.69
N ASP A 314 11.27 -9.79 -30.66
CA ASP A 314 11.40 -9.35 -29.27
C ASP A 314 12.85 -9.48 -28.79
N LEU A 315 13.17 -8.84 -27.65
CA LEU A 315 14.53 -8.86 -27.09
C LEU A 315 15.10 -10.28 -26.92
N THR A 316 14.28 -11.24 -26.50
CA THR A 316 14.70 -12.63 -26.31
C THR A 316 15.02 -13.32 -27.64
N SER A 317 14.19 -13.13 -28.66
CA SER A 317 14.38 -13.71 -30.00
C SER A 317 15.61 -13.13 -30.69
N LEU A 318 15.91 -11.85 -30.46
CA LEU A 318 17.10 -11.21 -31.02
C LEU A 318 18.40 -11.80 -30.46
N VAL A 319 18.46 -12.06 -29.15
CA VAL A 319 19.63 -12.70 -28.53
C VAL A 319 19.86 -14.09 -29.13
N ASN A 320 18.80 -14.89 -29.27
CA ASN A 320 18.91 -16.22 -29.87
C ASN A 320 19.41 -16.17 -31.32
N VAL A 321 18.94 -15.22 -32.13
CA VAL A 321 19.42 -15.02 -33.52
C VAL A 321 20.89 -14.63 -33.55
N MET A 322 21.36 -13.86 -32.57
CA MET A 322 22.77 -13.45 -32.45
C MET A 322 23.67 -14.61 -32.02
N SER A 323 23.20 -15.46 -31.12
CA SER A 323 23.92 -16.65 -30.69
C SER A 323 23.98 -17.74 -31.75
N ASP A 324 22.96 -17.85 -32.60
CA ASP A 324 22.91 -18.80 -33.73
C ASP A 324 23.60 -18.28 -35.01
N SER A 325 24.03 -17.02 -35.06
CA SER A 325 24.67 -16.43 -36.24
C SER A 325 26.19 -16.65 -36.23
N PRO A 326 26.76 -17.41 -37.20
CA PRO A 326 28.20 -17.60 -37.29
C PRO A 326 28.82 -16.39 -38.01
N PHE A 327 29.15 -15.33 -37.26
CA PHE A 327 29.99 -14.25 -37.76
C PHE A 327 31.38 -14.33 -37.11
N GLU A 328 32.31 -14.97 -37.83
CA GLU A 328 33.77 -14.75 -37.70
C GLU A 328 34.13 -13.29 -38.03
#